data_AF-A0A9D3VW65-F1
#
_entry.id   AF-A0A9D3VW65-F1
#
_cell.length_a   1.000
_cell.length_b   1.000
_cell.length_c   1.000
_cell.angle_alpha   90.00
_cell.angle_beta   90.00
_cell.angle_gamma   90.00
#
_symmetry.space_group_name_H-M   'P 1'
#
loop_
_entity.id
_entity.type
_entity.pdbx_description
1 polymer ?
#
loop_
_entity_poly.entity_id
_entity_poly.type
_entity_poly.pdbx_seq_one_letter_code
_entity_poly.pdbx_strand_id
1 'polypeptide(L)' 'MVSELIDYNDQSWKQRLIKDTFMQSDADHILQIPLVQCAHEDFLIWGGEPWGEFSCEGEDESMDHLFRQRPITVDV' A
#
# COMPACT_ATOMS: atom_id res chain seq x y z
N MET A 1 16.01 5.18 -3.80
CA MET A 1 15.12 4.18 -3.16
C MET A 1 13.71 4.77 -3.06
N VAL A 2 12.67 3.93 -2.99
CA VAL A 2 11.26 4.42 -2.88
C VAL A 2 11.06 5.33 -1.66
N SER A 3 11.84 5.13 -0.60
CA SER A 3 11.91 5.99 0.58
C SER A 3 12.14 7.48 0.27
N GLU A 4 12.84 7.81 -0.81
CA GLU A 4 13.14 9.19 -1.18
C GLU A 4 11.90 9.96 -1.66
N LEU A 5 10.87 9.24 -2.13
CA LEU A 5 9.60 9.79 -2.60
C LEU A 5 8.65 10.15 -1.46
N ILE A 6 8.95 9.70 -0.23
CA ILE A 6 8.12 9.91 0.95
C ILE A 6 8.70 11.05 1.80
N ASP A 7 7.84 11.94 2.25
CA ASP A 7 8.12 12.90 3.30
C ASP A 7 7.77 12.27 4.65
N TYR A 8 8.80 12.00 5.45
CA TYR A 8 8.67 11.34 6.75
C TYR A 8 8.09 12.25 7.83
N ASN A 9 8.11 13.58 7.66
CA ASN A 9 7.54 14.49 8.64
C ASN A 9 6.01 14.45 8.65
N ASP A 10 5.42 14.39 7.45
CA ASP A 10 3.96 14.37 7.25
C ASP A 10 3.42 13.00 6.80
N GLN A 11 4.29 11.98 6.69
CA GLN A 11 3.98 10.66 6.13
C GLN A 11 3.20 10.79 4.81
N SER A 12 3.70 11.66 3.94
CA SER A 12 3.02 12.05 2.70
C SER A 12 3.93 11.89 1.49
N TRP A 13 3.34 11.77 0.30
CA TRP A 13 4.11 11.70 -0.93
C TRP A 13 4.68 13.08 -1.30
N LYS A 14 5.95 13.12 -1.71
CA LYS A 14 6.58 14.33 -2.28
C LYS A 14 6.05 14.58 -3.68
N GLN A 15 4.83 15.13 -3.77
CA GLN A 15 4.09 15.26 -5.02
C GLN A 15 4.87 15.94 -6.15
N ARG A 16 5.64 16.98 -5.84
CA ARG A 16 6.45 17.69 -6.84
C ARG A 16 7.53 16.78 -7.43
N LEU A 17 8.24 16.05 -6.58
CA LEU A 17 9.30 15.13 -7.01
C LEU A 17 8.73 14.00 -7.87
N ILE A 18 7.59 13.46 -7.49
CA ILE A 18 6.93 12.36 -8.22
C ILE A 18 6.46 12.85 -9.60
N LYS A 19 5.83 14.01 -9.68
CA LYS A 19 5.37 14.58 -10.97
C LYS A 19 6.50 14.99 -11.90
N ASP A 20 7.68 15.30 -11.35
CA ASP A 20 8.88 15.66 -12.13
C ASP A 20 9.64 14.41 -12.63
N THR A 21 9.59 13.33 -11.85
CA THR A 21 10.35 12.10 -12.13
C THR A 21 9.57 11.10 -13.00
N PHE A 22 8.25 11.01 -12.82
CA PHE A 22 7.41 10.00 -13.46
C PHE A 22 6.49 10.60 -14.52
N MET A 23 6.09 9.79 -15.50
CA MET A 23 5.05 10.17 -16.45
C MET A 23 3.74 10.47 -15.71
N GLN A 24 2.92 11.35 -16.28
CA GLN A 24 1.67 11.82 -15.66
C GLN A 24 0.80 10.67 -15.12
N SER A 25 0.59 9.63 -15.93
CA SER A 25 -0.20 8.44 -15.56
C SER A 25 0.37 7.71 -14.35
N ASP A 26 1.69 7.52 -14.32
CA ASP A 26 2.36 6.78 -13.25
C ASP A 26 2.43 7.61 -11.97
N ALA A 27 2.67 8.92 -12.11
CA ALA A 27 2.63 9.86 -11.00
C ALA A 27 1.25 9.84 -10.33
N ASP A 28 0.17 9.86 -11.11
CA ASP A 28 -1.19 9.80 -10.57
C ASP A 28 -1.45 8.48 -9.85
N HIS A 29 -1.00 7.34 -10.40
CA HIS A 29 -1.12 6.05 -9.71
C HIS A 29 -0.34 6.00 -8.40
N ILE A 30 0.89 6.49 -8.38
CA ILE A 30 1.72 6.53 -7.16
C ILE A 30 1.05 7.39 -6.08
N LEU A 31 0.52 8.56 -6.46
CA LEU A 31 -0.13 9.47 -5.52
C LEU A 31 -1.45 8.92 -4.94
N GLN A 32 -2.06 7.92 -5.57
CA GLN A 32 -3.25 7.24 -5.07
C GLN A 32 -2.93 6.17 -4.01
N ILE A 33 -1.67 5.74 -3.90
CA ILE A 33 -1.27 4.77 -2.88
C ILE A 33 -1.36 5.43 -1.50
N PRO A 34 -2.21 4.94 -0.58
CA PRO A 34 -2.31 5.51 0.76
C PRO A 34 -1.03 5.22 1.55
N LEU A 35 -0.44 6.26 2.13
CA LEU A 35 0.62 6.11 3.13
C LEU A 35 -0.04 5.95 4.49
N VAL A 36 0.30 4.86 5.18
CA VAL A 36 -0.25 4.52 6.48
C VAL A 36 0.24 5.53 7.50
N GLN A 37 -0.68 6.20 8.21
CA GLN A 37 -0.37 7.25 9.20
C GLN A 37 -0.23 6.75 10.64
N CYS A 38 -0.78 5.57 10.93
CA CYS A 38 -0.69 4.91 12.23
C CYS A 38 0.14 3.65 12.07
N ALA A 39 1.17 3.47 12.89
CA ALA A 39 1.85 2.18 13.02
C ALA A 39 0.79 1.11 13.39
N HIS A 40 0.31 0.38 12.39
CA HIS A 40 -0.31 -0.91 12.61
C HIS A 40 0.84 -1.89 12.81
N GLU A 41 0.64 -2.87 13.69
CA GLU A 41 1.61 -3.95 13.81
C GLU A 41 1.79 -4.56 12.42
N ASP A 42 3.04 -4.57 11.92
CA ASP A 42 3.37 -5.16 10.64
C ASP A 42 3.19 -6.67 10.77
N PHE A 43 2.03 -7.18 10.34
CA PHE A 43 1.77 -8.61 10.31
C PHE A 43 2.43 -9.22 9.07
N LEU A 44 3.30 -10.21 9.29
CA LEU A 44 3.85 -11.05 8.24
C LEU A 44 2.75 -11.99 7.73
N ILE A 45 2.01 -11.57 6.70
CA ILE A 45 0.94 -12.38 6.10
C ILE A 45 1.48 -13.43 5.13
N TRP A 46 2.76 -13.33 4.76
CA TRP A 46 3.43 -14.25 3.84
C TRP A 46 4.63 -14.87 4.54
N GLY A 47 4.37 -15.86 5.39
CA GLY A 47 5.38 -16.78 5.90
C GLY A 47 5.71 -17.80 4.80
N GLY A 48 6.85 -17.63 4.12
CA GLY A 48 7.30 -18.62 3.16
C GLY A 48 7.78 -19.88 3.88
N GLU A 49 7.04 -20.97 3.79
CA GLU A 49 7.56 -22.28 4.18
C GLU A 49 8.66 -22.71 3.19
N PRO A 50 9.69 -23.45 3.60
CA PRO A 50 10.79 -23.88 2.72
C PRO A 50 10.36 -24.73 1.52
N TRP A 51 9.08 -25.11 1.44
CA TRP A 51 8.48 -25.95 0.41
C TRP A 51 7.61 -25.17 -0.60
N GLY A 52 7.50 -23.84 -0.46
CA GLY A 52 6.74 -23.00 -1.40
C GLY A 52 5.23 -23.04 -1.23
N GLU A 53 4.72 -23.61 -0.14
CA GLU A 53 3.35 -23.40 0.30
C GLU A 53 3.27 -22.10 1.11
N PHE A 54 2.34 -21.22 0.72
CA PHE A 54 2.06 -19.97 1.42
C PHE A 54 0.87 -20.21 2.33
N SER A 55 1.12 -20.37 3.62
CA SER A 55 0.07 -20.49 4.63
C SER A 55 -0.25 -19.09 5.18
N CYS A 56 -1.47 -18.61 4.96
CA CYS A 56 -1.96 -17.39 5.60
C CYS A 56 -2.33 -17.73 7.05
N GLU A 57 -1.42 -17.50 8.01
CA GLU A 57 -1.76 -17.48 9.44
C GLU A 57 -2.43 -16.15 9.79
N GLY A 58 -3.58 -15.89 9.17
CA GLY A 58 -4.56 -14.96 9.71
C GLY A 58 -5.49 -15.76 10.61
N GLU A 59 -5.63 -15.36 11.86
CA GLU A 59 -6.69 -15.85 12.72
C GLU A 59 -8.04 -15.73 12.01
N ASP A 60 -8.88 -16.75 12.19
CA ASP A 60 -10.20 -17.00 11.57
C ASP A 60 -11.23 -15.92 11.94
N GLU A 61 -10.91 -14.65 11.74
CA GLU A 61 -11.87 -13.56 11.72
C GLU A 61 -11.76 -12.88 10.37
N SER A 62 -12.82 -13.05 9.58
CA SER A 62 -13.02 -12.53 8.23
C SER A 62 -12.15 -11.32 7.88
N MET A 63 -11.25 -11.49 6.91
CA MET A 63 -10.38 -10.46 6.31
C MET A 63 -11.16 -9.30 5.65
N ASP A 64 -12.50 -9.31 5.72
CA ASP A 64 -13.39 -8.25 5.23
C ASP A 64 -13.12 -6.88 5.87
N HIS A 65 -12.49 -6.83 7.05
CA HIS A 65 -12.21 -5.58 7.76
C HIS A 65 -10.86 -4.95 7.40
N LEU A 66 -9.89 -5.74 6.94
CA LEU A 66 -8.51 -5.29 6.68
C LEU A 66 -8.39 -4.59 5.34
N PHE A 67 -9.04 -5.14 4.32
CA PHE A 67 -9.17 -4.48 3.04
C PHE A 67 -10.46 -3.68 3.07
N ARG A 68 -10.40 -2.43 3.54
CA ARG A 68 -11.47 -1.45 3.31
C ARG A 68 -11.63 -1.28 1.80
N GLN A 69 -12.44 -2.14 1.20
CA GLN A 69 -12.72 -2.14 -0.23
C GLN A 69 -13.28 -0.77 -0.56
N ARG A 70 -12.50 0.06 -1.26
CA ARG A 70 -13.06 1.23 -1.92
C ARG A 70 -13.87 0.67 -3.09
N PRO A 71 -15.19 0.90 -3.16
CA PRO A 71 -15.92 0.54 -4.36
C PRO A 71 -15.29 1.33 -5.51
N ILE A 72 -14.75 0.61 -6.49
CA ILE A 72 -14.36 1.20 -7.76
C ILE A 72 -15.69 1.53 -8.44
N THR A 73 -16.17 2.75 -8.28
CA THR A 73 -17.28 3.23 -9.10
C THR A 73 -16.76 3.38 -10.52
N VAL A 74 -17.00 2.37 -11.34
CA VAL A 74 -16.92 2.50 -12.79
C VAL A 74 -18.21 3.21 -13.20
N ASP A 75 -18.12 4.51 -13.48
CA ASP A 75 -19.18 5.24 -14.19
C ASP A 75 -19.26 4.66 -15.62
N VAL A 76 -20.45 4.21 -16.02
CA VAL A 76 -20.78 3.65 -17.35
C VAL A 76 -21.44 4.69 -18.23
#